data_AF-A0A969LB21-F1
#
_entry.id   AF-A0A969LB21-F1
#
_cell.length_a   1.000
_cell.length_b   1.000
_cell.length_c   1.000
_cell.angle_alpha   90.00
_cell.angle_beta   90.00
_cell.angle_gamma   90.00
#
_symmetry.space_group_name_H-M   'P 1'
#
loop_
_entity.id
_entity.type
_entity.pdbx_description
1 polymer ?
#
loop_
_entity_poly.entity_id
_entity_poly.type
_entity_poly.pdbx_seq_one_letter_code
_entity_poly.pdbx_strand_id
1 'polypeptide(L)'
;MHKPLELNAAPRPAAPVLAGLRLWAWVLVRVLLLCVVVGGAALVQHRARAQQQVQIGTVFDQGYVHYFSEREQSSSQPPVSFRWAQTWSQLRLWPLPSGQAAVLSLRMQAPPQPDGLQQTRLSLDGQPLATLAVDPEFATYRVLLPAATGRDLIITMESAPLVIEGETRELGVAVDQVQVELLAQPDLLVLQEFWLFPWLPTCLLLLTVASMALRLPFVVVVGVPALLLLVVAALLPTLPISGLLLTGYLGIAAGVVALVLLAALALQHWPTLRPISDRQALRWLAVMFGLAFVLTFDPLVNSDGVGYYAYLRSAFIDGDLQFANEYAAPQVQRAPWSMPSTATEHIANPWSVGPALVWLPLYVVAHLLVLVGQVLGTGWLPDGFSGPYIPFAMATSALAGLVVLLASYRITRRYVAPPLAVLAVVSLFIGTNLLFYTMREGSFAHAVSTASTALYLLAWLRLEERPTLWRWSLLGLAAGLMLVIYWVNALLLVLPALTFGRLLVAIVRDPSGRVWQRGGALL
;
A
#
# COMPACT_ATOMS: atom_id res chain seq x y z
N MET A 1 -72.91 -1.46 -37.18
CA MET A 1 -71.96 -2.39 -37.84
C MET A 1 -70.53 -1.99 -37.45
N HIS A 2 -69.97 -2.67 -36.45
CA HIS A 2 -68.58 -2.47 -36.02
C HIS A 2 -67.65 -3.36 -36.86
N LYS A 3 -66.63 -2.77 -37.49
CA LYS A 3 -65.44 -3.48 -37.97
C LYS A 3 -64.51 -3.73 -36.77
N PRO A 4 -64.01 -4.94 -36.53
CA PRO A 4 -62.96 -5.17 -35.55
C PRO A 4 -61.58 -4.77 -36.13
N LEU A 5 -60.77 -4.14 -35.28
CA LEU A 5 -59.35 -3.84 -35.51
C LEU A 5 -58.56 -5.15 -35.60
N GLU A 6 -57.73 -5.27 -36.63
CA GLU A 6 -56.67 -6.28 -36.71
C GLU A 6 -55.63 -6.04 -35.60
N LEU A 7 -55.45 -7.04 -34.75
CA LEU A 7 -54.37 -7.14 -33.79
C LEU A 7 -53.05 -7.33 -34.53
N ASN A 8 -52.17 -6.33 -34.46
CA ASN A 8 -50.77 -6.46 -34.85
C ASN A 8 -50.14 -7.66 -34.12
N ALA A 9 -49.67 -8.63 -34.90
CA ALA A 9 -49.00 -9.82 -34.42
C ALA A 9 -47.77 -9.46 -33.55
N ALA A 10 -47.72 -10.01 -32.34
CA ALA A 10 -46.54 -9.94 -31.48
C ALA A 10 -45.32 -10.59 -32.18
N PRO A 11 -44.10 -10.03 -32.04
CA PRO A 11 -42.90 -10.66 -32.59
C PRO A 11 -42.73 -12.04 -31.95
N ARG A 12 -42.58 -13.08 -32.79
CA ARG A 12 -42.28 -14.44 -32.33
C ARG A 12 -41.06 -14.40 -31.41
N PRO A 13 -41.11 -14.95 -30.18
CA PRO A 13 -39.93 -15.03 -29.33
C PRO A 13 -38.89 -15.89 -30.07
N ALA A 14 -37.68 -15.35 -30.22
CA ALA A 14 -36.55 -16.13 -30.71
C ALA A 14 -36.44 -17.41 -29.86
N ALA A 15 -36.31 -18.57 -30.51
CA ALA A 15 -36.34 -19.87 -29.85
C ALA A 15 -35.40 -19.88 -28.62
N PRO A 16 -35.83 -20.42 -27.46
CA PRO A 16 -35.07 -20.40 -26.21
C PRO A 16 -33.65 -21.00 -26.34
N VAL A 17 -33.45 -21.88 -27.33
CA VAL A 17 -32.15 -22.46 -27.69
C VAL A 17 -31.17 -21.41 -28.21
N LEU A 18 -31.60 -20.45 -29.03
CA LEU A 18 -30.77 -19.36 -29.56
C LEU A 18 -30.40 -18.33 -28.47
N ALA A 19 -31.28 -18.11 -27.51
CA ALA A 19 -31.01 -17.29 -26.32
C ALA A 19 -29.99 -17.96 -25.38
N GLY A 20 -30.12 -19.28 -25.17
CA GLY A 20 -29.16 -20.09 -24.43
C GLY A 20 -27.78 -20.15 -25.10
N LEU A 21 -27.72 -20.38 -26.42
CA LEU A 21 -26.48 -20.37 -27.20
C LEU A 21 -25.76 -19.02 -27.16
N ARG A 22 -26.51 -17.91 -27.22
CA ARG A 22 -25.95 -16.56 -27.05
C ARG A 22 -25.36 -16.38 -25.65
N LEU A 23 -26.07 -16.83 -24.60
CA LEU A 23 -25.56 -16.77 -23.23
C LEU A 23 -24.26 -17.56 -23.07
N TRP A 24 -24.19 -18.79 -23.61
CA TRP A 24 -22.98 -19.63 -23.56
C TRP A 24 -21.83 -19.07 -24.40
N ALA A 25 -22.09 -18.50 -25.57
CA ALA A 25 -21.07 -17.82 -26.37
C ALA A 25 -20.50 -16.60 -25.64
N TRP A 26 -21.34 -15.83 -24.96
CA TRP A 26 -20.88 -14.69 -24.13
C TRP A 26 -20.10 -15.15 -22.91
N VAL A 27 -20.49 -16.24 -22.25
CA VAL A 27 -19.72 -16.86 -21.16
C VAL A 27 -18.35 -17.31 -21.67
N LEU A 28 -18.29 -17.98 -22.82
CA LEU A 28 -17.05 -18.46 -23.42
C LEU A 28 -16.09 -17.31 -23.78
N VAL A 29 -16.58 -16.25 -24.42
CA VAL A 29 -15.78 -15.06 -24.74
C VAL A 29 -15.23 -14.40 -23.48
N ARG A 30 -16.02 -14.35 -22.40
CA ARG A 30 -15.61 -13.79 -21.11
C ARG A 30 -14.56 -14.66 -20.40
N VAL A 31 -14.70 -15.99 -20.46
CA VAL A 31 -13.69 -16.94 -19.97
C VAL A 31 -12.39 -16.80 -20.78
N LEU A 32 -12.48 -16.63 -22.09
CA LEU A 32 -11.31 -16.41 -22.94
C LEU A 32 -10.58 -15.10 -22.61
N LEU A 33 -11.32 -13.99 -22.44
CA LEU A 33 -10.73 -12.71 -22.01
C LEU A 33 -10.05 -12.84 -20.64
N LEU A 34 -10.67 -13.55 -19.71
CA LEU A 34 -10.08 -13.85 -18.40
C LEU A 34 -8.77 -14.65 -18.54
N CYS A 35 -8.78 -15.73 -19.33
CA CYS A 35 -7.59 -16.53 -19.60
C CYS A 35 -6.47 -15.71 -20.25
N VAL A 36 -6.80 -14.76 -21.13
CA VAL A 36 -5.83 -13.87 -21.77
C VAL A 36 -5.21 -12.89 -20.77
N VAL A 37 -6.01 -12.23 -19.93
CA VAL A 37 -5.50 -11.27 -18.94
C VAL A 37 -4.64 -11.99 -17.90
N VAL A 38 -5.14 -13.09 -17.36
CA VAL A 38 -4.45 -13.85 -16.31
C VAL A 38 -3.20 -14.54 -16.89
N GLY A 39 -3.30 -15.12 -18.09
CA GLY A 39 -2.16 -15.74 -18.78
C GLY A 39 -1.09 -14.73 -19.21
N GLY A 40 -1.50 -13.53 -19.67
CA GLY A 40 -0.59 -12.44 -19.99
C GLY A 40 0.17 -11.94 -18.76
N ALA A 41 -0.51 -11.76 -17.63
CA ALA A 41 0.13 -11.36 -16.37
C ALA A 41 1.13 -12.41 -15.88
N ALA A 42 0.76 -13.70 -15.92
CA ALA A 42 1.65 -14.79 -15.53
C ALA A 42 2.89 -14.87 -16.46
N LEU A 43 2.73 -14.63 -17.77
CA LEU A 43 3.84 -14.56 -18.71
C LEU A 43 4.78 -13.39 -18.43
N VAL A 44 4.23 -12.20 -18.13
CA VAL A 44 5.03 -11.02 -17.77
C VAL A 44 5.82 -11.27 -16.49
N GLN A 45 5.18 -11.83 -15.47
CA GLN A 45 5.83 -12.17 -14.20
C GLN A 45 6.95 -13.21 -14.40
N HIS A 46 6.67 -14.25 -15.16
CA HIS A 46 7.65 -15.29 -15.49
C HIS A 46 8.89 -14.68 -16.16
N ARG A 47 8.69 -13.84 -17.18
CA ARG A 47 9.79 -13.15 -17.87
C ARG A 47 10.57 -12.26 -16.92
N ALA A 48 9.89 -11.51 -16.06
CA ALA A 48 10.53 -10.61 -15.10
C ALA A 48 11.38 -11.36 -14.06
N ARG A 49 11.01 -12.59 -13.68
CA ARG A 49 11.80 -13.45 -12.79
C ARG A 49 12.92 -14.22 -13.49
N ALA A 50 12.68 -14.62 -14.74
CA ALA A 50 13.65 -15.30 -15.59
C ALA A 50 14.80 -14.38 -16.01
N GLN A 51 14.49 -13.08 -16.17
CA GLN A 51 15.42 -12.03 -16.57
C GLN A 51 15.26 -10.86 -15.60
N GLN A 52 15.99 -10.92 -14.49
CA GLN A 52 16.00 -9.84 -13.51
C GLN A 52 17.13 -8.87 -13.86
N GLN A 53 16.84 -7.58 -13.86
CA GLN A 53 17.84 -6.54 -14.05
C GLN A 53 17.57 -5.41 -13.06
N VAL A 54 18.54 -5.13 -12.20
CA VAL A 54 18.46 -4.10 -11.17
C VAL A 54 19.63 -3.14 -11.37
N GLN A 55 19.32 -1.85 -11.55
CA GLN A 55 20.31 -0.78 -11.55
C GLN A 55 20.48 -0.25 -10.13
N ILE A 56 21.67 -0.45 -9.58
CA ILE A 56 22.06 -0.05 -8.23
C ILE A 56 22.51 1.42 -8.26
N GLY A 57 22.18 2.19 -7.24
CA GLY A 57 22.35 3.64 -7.20
C GLY A 57 21.16 4.43 -7.78
N THR A 58 20.07 3.75 -8.16
CA THR A 58 18.83 4.40 -8.65
C THR A 58 17.75 4.41 -7.58
N VAL A 59 16.64 5.12 -7.79
CA VAL A 59 15.49 5.08 -6.86
C VAL A 59 14.77 3.71 -6.85
N PHE A 60 15.03 2.86 -7.85
CA PHE A 60 14.38 1.57 -8.03
C PHE A 60 15.15 0.40 -7.40
N ASP A 61 16.33 0.65 -6.81
CA ASP A 61 17.09 -0.38 -6.09
C ASP A 61 16.58 -0.64 -4.67
N GLN A 62 15.66 0.21 -4.19
CA GLN A 62 15.05 0.10 -2.88
C GLN A 62 14.34 -1.24 -2.71
N GLY A 63 14.77 -2.03 -1.73
CA GLY A 63 14.27 -3.37 -1.44
C GLY A 63 15.15 -4.50 -1.98
N TYR A 64 15.98 -4.25 -3.00
CA TYR A 64 16.96 -5.21 -3.52
C TYR A 64 18.28 -5.14 -2.76
N VAL A 65 18.69 -3.95 -2.32
CA VAL A 65 19.94 -3.71 -1.59
C VAL A 65 19.69 -3.58 -0.09
N HIS A 66 20.47 -4.29 0.72
CA HIS A 66 20.43 -4.23 2.18
C HIS A 66 21.85 -4.08 2.72
N TYR A 67 22.05 -3.16 3.67
CA TYR A 67 23.37 -2.82 4.24
C TYR A 67 24.37 -2.31 3.19
N PHE A 68 23.86 -1.53 2.23
CA PHE A 68 24.66 -0.72 1.32
C PHE A 68 24.67 0.73 1.82
N SER A 69 25.71 1.47 1.45
CA SER A 69 25.78 2.91 1.66
C SER A 69 24.75 3.67 0.81
N GLU A 70 24.63 4.96 1.10
CA GLU A 70 23.92 5.95 0.28
C GLU A 70 24.33 5.86 -1.20
N ARG A 71 23.44 6.28 -2.09
CA ARG A 71 23.71 6.29 -3.54
C ARG A 71 24.78 7.33 -3.87
N GLU A 72 25.67 6.98 -4.78
CA GLU A 72 26.74 7.85 -5.26
C GLU A 72 26.76 7.88 -6.79
N GLN A 73 27.42 8.89 -7.34
CA GLN A 73 27.63 9.05 -8.78
C GLN A 73 29.11 9.20 -9.08
N SER A 74 29.60 8.46 -10.07
CA SER A 74 30.96 8.60 -10.55
C SER A 74 31.14 9.92 -11.31
N SER A 75 32.38 10.40 -11.35
CA SER A 75 32.81 11.52 -12.19
C SER A 75 33.01 11.15 -13.67
N SER A 76 32.72 9.91 -14.07
CA SER A 76 32.87 9.45 -15.46
C SER A 76 31.87 10.13 -16.39
N GLN A 77 32.14 10.11 -17.70
CA GLN A 77 31.19 10.53 -18.72
C GLN A 77 30.85 9.36 -19.65
N PRO A 78 29.60 8.85 -19.64
CA PRO A 78 28.48 9.25 -18.78
C PRO A 78 28.69 8.89 -17.29
N PRO A 79 28.03 9.61 -16.35
CA PRO A 79 28.11 9.29 -14.93
C PRO A 79 27.40 7.97 -14.65
N VAL A 80 28.03 7.14 -13.83
CA VAL A 80 27.50 5.86 -13.36
C VAL A 80 26.98 6.08 -11.96
N SER A 81 25.70 5.77 -11.73
CA SER A 81 25.15 5.73 -10.37
C SER A 81 25.43 4.36 -9.77
N PHE A 82 25.83 4.31 -8.50
CA PHE A 82 26.18 3.07 -7.82
C PHE A 82 25.95 3.19 -6.30
N ARG A 83 26.14 2.09 -5.58
CA ARG A 83 26.24 2.08 -4.11
C ARG A 83 27.45 1.28 -3.68
N TRP A 84 28.06 1.68 -2.58
CA TRP A 84 29.05 0.86 -1.90
C TRP A 84 28.37 -0.19 -1.04
N ALA A 85 28.69 -1.47 -1.28
CA ALA A 85 28.53 -2.51 -0.29
C ALA A 85 29.43 -2.19 0.92
N GLN A 86 28.96 -2.50 2.11
CA GLN A 86 29.75 -2.48 3.34
C GLN A 86 30.65 -3.73 3.40
N THR A 87 31.31 -3.96 4.54
CA THR A 87 32.06 -5.20 4.81
C THR A 87 31.16 -6.44 4.76
N TRP A 88 29.88 -6.27 5.07
CA TRP A 88 28.83 -7.27 4.92
C TRP A 88 27.57 -6.63 4.33
N SER A 89 27.12 -7.14 3.18
CA SER A 89 25.92 -6.63 2.50
C SER A 89 25.09 -7.75 1.89
N GLN A 90 23.82 -7.47 1.63
CA GLN A 90 22.90 -8.43 1.01
C GLN A 90 22.19 -7.84 -0.20
N LEU A 91 22.20 -8.61 -1.28
CA LEU A 91 21.32 -8.43 -2.43
C LEU A 91 20.18 -9.44 -2.32
N ARG A 92 18.95 -8.95 -2.27
CA ARG A 92 17.73 -9.76 -2.23
C ARG A 92 17.06 -9.72 -3.60
N LEU A 93 17.19 -10.81 -4.35
CA LEU A 93 16.65 -10.94 -5.70
C LEU A 93 15.43 -11.87 -5.71
N TRP A 94 14.60 -11.79 -6.74
CA TRP A 94 13.40 -12.60 -6.83
C TRP A 94 13.74 -14.09 -7.03
N PRO A 95 12.86 -15.01 -6.58
CA PRO A 95 13.02 -16.44 -6.80
C PRO A 95 13.14 -16.78 -8.29
N LEU A 96 14.02 -17.72 -8.64
CA LEU A 96 14.11 -18.23 -10.02
C LEU A 96 12.89 -19.07 -10.39
N PRO A 97 12.40 -18.99 -11.64
CA PRO A 97 11.41 -19.93 -12.16
C PRO A 97 11.95 -21.37 -12.12
N SER A 98 11.12 -22.32 -11.65
CA SER A 98 11.27 -23.77 -11.87
C SER A 98 12.60 -24.44 -11.48
N GLY A 99 13.31 -23.95 -10.45
CA GLY A 99 14.50 -24.63 -9.92
C GLY A 99 15.62 -24.80 -10.94
N GLN A 100 15.64 -23.98 -11.99
CA GLN A 100 16.68 -24.00 -13.00
C GLN A 100 17.91 -23.22 -12.51
N ALA A 101 19.08 -23.62 -12.99
CA ALA A 101 20.30 -22.86 -12.75
C ALA A 101 20.28 -21.55 -13.56
N ALA A 102 20.89 -20.52 -13.00
CA ALA A 102 20.95 -19.19 -13.60
C ALA A 102 22.38 -18.65 -13.55
N VAL A 103 22.63 -17.56 -14.26
CA VAL A 103 23.86 -16.78 -14.17
C VAL A 103 23.54 -15.49 -13.43
N LEU A 104 24.20 -15.28 -12.29
CA LEU A 104 24.28 -13.98 -11.63
C LEU A 104 25.39 -13.17 -12.29
N SER A 105 25.06 -12.03 -12.84
CA SER A 105 26.02 -11.03 -13.30
C SER A 105 26.01 -9.83 -12.34
N LEU A 106 27.15 -9.53 -11.75
CA LEU A 106 27.37 -8.36 -10.90
C LEU A 106 28.38 -7.46 -11.59
N ARG A 107 28.03 -6.19 -11.80
CA ARG A 107 29.00 -5.20 -12.27
C ARG A 107 29.53 -4.43 -11.07
N MET A 108 30.82 -4.62 -10.80
CA MET A 108 31.47 -4.17 -9.57
C MET A 108 32.81 -3.51 -9.86
N GLN A 109 33.24 -2.64 -8.95
CA GLN A 109 34.60 -2.11 -8.91
C GLN A 109 35.09 -1.99 -7.46
N ALA A 110 36.41 -2.01 -7.27
CA ALA A 110 37.03 -1.72 -6.00
C ALA A 110 38.42 -1.11 -6.22
N PRO A 111 38.76 0.01 -5.56
CA PRO A 111 40.06 0.63 -5.72
C PRO A 111 41.18 -0.33 -5.26
N PRO A 112 42.39 -0.24 -5.86
CA PRO A 112 43.52 -1.10 -5.50
C PRO A 112 43.82 -1.01 -4.00
N GLN A 113 44.09 -2.16 -3.35
CA GLN A 113 44.47 -2.23 -1.95
C GLN A 113 45.96 -2.56 -1.79
N PRO A 114 46.58 -2.25 -0.64
CA PRO A 114 48.00 -2.56 -0.39
C PRO A 114 48.34 -4.04 -0.59
N ASP A 115 47.39 -4.93 -0.28
CA ASP A 115 47.54 -6.39 -0.37
C ASP A 115 47.06 -6.98 -1.71
N GLY A 116 46.74 -6.12 -2.70
CA GLY A 116 46.32 -6.51 -4.04
C GLY A 116 44.88 -6.14 -4.39
N LEU A 117 44.27 -6.89 -5.32
CA LEU A 117 42.88 -6.68 -5.69
C LEU A 117 41.94 -7.09 -4.54
N GLN A 118 40.88 -6.30 -4.34
CA GLN A 118 39.87 -6.56 -3.33
C GLN A 118 39.23 -7.93 -3.56
N GLN A 119 39.19 -8.76 -2.52
CA GLN A 119 38.51 -10.04 -2.57
C GLN A 119 37.10 -9.90 -2.01
N THR A 120 36.11 -10.37 -2.76
CA THR A 120 34.70 -10.40 -2.35
C THR A 120 34.18 -11.82 -2.40
N ARG A 121 33.79 -12.34 -1.24
CA ARG A 121 33.12 -13.63 -1.11
C ARG A 121 31.62 -13.45 -1.33
N LEU A 122 31.07 -14.28 -2.19
CA LEU A 122 29.64 -14.38 -2.45
C LEU A 122 29.10 -15.66 -1.85
N SER A 123 27.95 -15.58 -1.20
CA SER A 123 27.18 -16.75 -0.77
C SER A 123 25.70 -16.59 -1.13
N LEU A 124 25.02 -17.70 -1.41
CA LEU A 124 23.57 -17.77 -1.63
C LEU A 124 22.94 -18.47 -0.43
N ASP A 125 22.05 -17.77 0.28
CA ASP A 125 21.37 -18.30 1.47
C ASP A 125 22.36 -18.87 2.51
N GLY A 126 23.53 -18.22 2.64
CA GLY A 126 24.63 -18.62 3.53
C GLY A 126 25.53 -19.73 2.99
N GLN A 127 25.25 -20.31 1.81
CA GLN A 127 26.11 -21.30 1.16
C GLN A 127 27.12 -20.61 0.23
N PRO A 128 28.43 -20.91 0.32
CA PRO A 128 29.44 -20.28 -0.52
C PRO A 128 29.17 -20.48 -2.03
N LEU A 129 29.23 -19.40 -2.81
CA LEU A 129 29.12 -19.44 -4.28
C LEU A 129 30.48 -19.27 -4.96
N ALA A 130 31.17 -18.18 -4.66
CA ALA A 130 32.43 -17.81 -5.30
C ALA A 130 33.21 -16.81 -4.43
N THR A 131 34.52 -16.70 -4.68
CA THR A 131 35.33 -15.56 -4.23
C THR A 131 35.88 -14.88 -5.46
N LEU A 132 35.65 -13.58 -5.58
CA LEU A 132 35.97 -12.78 -6.76
C LEU A 132 37.05 -11.77 -6.41
N ALA A 133 38.10 -11.70 -7.22
CA ALA A 133 39.04 -10.59 -7.22
C ALA A 133 38.42 -9.45 -8.04
N VAL A 134 38.14 -8.32 -7.40
CA VAL A 134 37.42 -7.19 -8.02
C VAL A 134 38.41 -6.18 -8.59
N ASP A 135 38.17 -5.78 -9.83
CA ASP A 135 39.01 -4.89 -10.62
C ASP A 135 38.83 -3.42 -10.19
N PRO A 136 39.85 -2.57 -10.44
CA PRO A 136 39.77 -1.14 -10.17
C PRO A 136 38.71 -0.39 -10.96
N GLU A 137 38.33 -0.91 -12.13
CA GLU A 137 37.27 -0.37 -12.99
C GLU A 137 36.04 -1.27 -12.96
N PHE A 138 34.87 -0.70 -13.25
CA PHE A 138 33.62 -1.47 -13.30
C PHE A 138 33.67 -2.60 -14.34
N ALA A 139 33.82 -3.83 -13.84
CA ALA A 139 33.83 -5.06 -14.60
C ALA A 139 32.64 -5.94 -14.24
N THR A 140 32.21 -6.78 -15.19
CA THR A 140 31.07 -7.69 -15.00
C THR A 140 31.57 -9.08 -14.60
N TYR A 141 31.23 -9.49 -13.39
CA TYR A 141 31.52 -10.81 -12.83
C TYR A 141 30.32 -11.73 -12.99
N ARG A 142 30.54 -12.92 -13.54
CA ARG A 142 29.49 -13.91 -13.77
C ARG A 142 29.70 -15.13 -12.89
N VAL A 143 28.69 -15.46 -12.08
CA VAL A 143 28.69 -16.60 -11.16
C VAL A 143 27.50 -17.48 -11.45
N LEU A 144 27.71 -18.80 -11.47
CA LEU A 144 26.63 -19.76 -11.60
C LEU A 144 25.83 -19.82 -10.31
N LEU A 145 24.52 -19.54 -10.42
CA LEU A 145 23.57 -19.81 -9.36
C LEU A 145 23.10 -21.25 -9.49
N PRO A 146 23.25 -22.08 -8.44
CA PRO A 146 22.70 -23.42 -8.46
C PRO A 146 21.19 -23.36 -8.59
N ALA A 147 20.60 -24.48 -9.00
CA ALA A 147 19.17 -24.72 -8.94
C ALA A 147 18.63 -24.37 -7.55
N ALA A 148 18.00 -23.19 -7.43
CA ALA A 148 17.51 -22.69 -6.16
C ALA A 148 16.01 -22.97 -6.00
N THR A 149 15.60 -23.35 -4.80
CA THR A 149 14.18 -23.55 -4.48
C THR A 149 13.45 -22.21 -4.44
N GLY A 150 12.14 -22.19 -4.71
CA GLY A 150 11.31 -20.99 -4.96
C GLY A 150 11.15 -19.99 -3.79
N ARG A 151 12.27 -19.56 -3.20
CA ARG A 151 12.43 -18.48 -2.23
C ARG A 151 13.27 -17.38 -2.86
N ASP A 152 13.18 -16.18 -2.31
CA ASP A 152 14.03 -15.05 -2.70
C ASP A 152 15.50 -15.47 -2.63
N LEU A 153 16.28 -15.08 -3.63
CA LEU A 153 17.72 -15.33 -3.64
C LEU A 153 18.38 -14.30 -2.74
N ILE A 154 18.95 -14.73 -1.62
CA ILE A 154 19.71 -13.85 -0.73
C ILE A 154 21.19 -14.04 -1.05
N ILE A 155 21.73 -13.14 -1.87
CA ILE A 155 23.15 -13.09 -2.17
C ILE A 155 23.84 -12.23 -1.12
N THR A 156 24.65 -12.85 -0.27
CA THR A 156 25.47 -12.14 0.70
C THR A 156 26.84 -11.85 0.10
N MET A 157 27.30 -10.62 0.28
CA MET A 157 28.59 -10.12 -0.17
C MET A 157 29.43 -9.80 1.06
N GLU A 158 30.60 -10.41 1.15
CA GLU A 158 31.55 -10.21 2.24
C GLU A 158 32.90 -9.80 1.69
N SER A 159 33.45 -8.71 2.22
CA SER A 159 34.73 -8.15 1.80
C SER A 159 35.47 -7.54 2.99
N ALA A 160 36.80 -7.60 2.96
CA ALA A 160 37.61 -6.83 3.89
C ALA A 160 37.34 -5.32 3.71
N PRO A 161 37.39 -4.50 4.76
CA PRO A 161 37.19 -3.07 4.64
C PRO A 161 38.29 -2.46 3.75
N LEU A 162 37.87 -1.63 2.80
CA LEU A 162 38.78 -0.87 1.95
C LEU A 162 39.55 0.17 2.77
N VAL A 163 40.84 0.31 2.48
CA VAL A 163 41.70 1.36 3.01
C VAL A 163 41.75 2.49 2.00
N ILE A 164 40.94 3.54 2.24
CA ILE A 164 40.87 4.74 1.40
C ILE A 164 41.17 5.96 2.28
N GLU A 165 42.08 6.82 1.84
CA GLU A 165 42.47 8.02 2.58
C GLU A 165 41.28 8.98 2.75
N GLY A 166 41.00 9.39 3.99
CA GLY A 166 39.91 10.30 4.31
C GLY A 166 38.51 9.69 4.34
N GLU A 167 38.37 8.39 4.03
CA GLU A 167 37.10 7.68 4.12
C GLU A 167 36.96 7.06 5.51
N THR A 168 35.83 7.34 6.18
CA THR A 168 35.55 6.84 7.54
C THR A 168 34.54 5.69 7.54
N ARG A 169 33.87 5.44 6.41
CA ARG A 169 32.90 4.35 6.27
C ARG A 169 33.60 3.02 6.03
N GLU A 170 33.02 1.94 6.54
CA GLU A 170 33.43 0.59 6.18
C GLU A 170 32.91 0.23 4.79
N LEU A 171 33.74 0.43 3.76
CA LEU A 171 33.40 0.14 2.37
C LEU A 171 34.01 -1.20 1.92
N GLY A 172 33.28 -1.96 1.11
CA GLY A 172 33.70 -3.24 0.56
C GLY A 172 33.95 -3.15 -0.96
N VAL A 173 32.87 -3.06 -1.73
CA VAL A 173 32.91 -2.93 -3.21
C VAL A 173 31.79 -2.02 -3.71
N ALA A 174 32.03 -1.30 -4.79
CA ALA A 174 30.99 -0.53 -5.45
C ALA A 174 30.24 -1.40 -6.46
N VAL A 175 28.91 -1.32 -6.48
CA VAL A 175 28.04 -2.08 -7.39
C VAL A 175 27.09 -1.11 -8.10
N ASP A 176 27.02 -1.17 -9.43
CA ASP A 176 26.11 -0.35 -10.25
C ASP A 176 25.00 -1.19 -10.93
N GLN A 177 25.23 -2.48 -11.13
CA GLN A 177 24.27 -3.34 -11.82
C GLN A 177 24.29 -4.78 -11.31
N VAL A 178 23.08 -5.33 -11.15
CA VAL A 178 22.85 -6.75 -10.87
C VAL A 178 21.91 -7.31 -11.94
N GLN A 179 22.27 -8.44 -12.52
CA GLN A 179 21.44 -9.14 -13.50
C GLN A 179 21.40 -10.64 -13.20
N VAL A 180 20.24 -11.25 -13.37
CA VAL A 180 20.05 -12.71 -13.28
C VAL A 180 19.38 -13.21 -14.54
N GLU A 181 20.00 -14.18 -15.19
CA GLU A 181 19.51 -14.78 -16.44
C GLU A 181 19.50 -16.31 -16.33
N LEU A 182 18.38 -16.94 -16.66
CA LEU A 182 18.27 -18.41 -16.69
C LEU A 182 19.18 -19.01 -17.78
N LEU A 183 19.83 -20.13 -17.47
CA LEU A 183 20.71 -20.84 -18.42
C LEU A 183 19.93 -21.58 -19.52
N ALA A 184 18.70 -22.00 -19.24
CA ALA A 184 17.82 -22.66 -20.19
C ALA A 184 16.56 -21.83 -20.38
N GLN A 185 16.00 -21.81 -21.60
CA GLN A 185 14.68 -21.25 -21.80
C GLN A 185 13.65 -22.20 -21.17
N PRO A 186 12.84 -21.73 -20.22
CA PRO A 186 11.88 -22.57 -19.52
C PRO A 186 10.76 -23.05 -20.46
N ASP A 187 10.24 -24.25 -20.19
CA ASP A 187 9.03 -24.75 -20.84
C ASP A 187 7.85 -23.81 -20.57
N LEU A 188 7.01 -23.60 -21.59
CA LEU A 188 5.80 -22.75 -21.59
C LEU A 188 4.73 -23.10 -20.55
N LEU A 189 4.96 -24.11 -19.69
CA LEU A 189 4.07 -24.46 -18.60
C LEU A 189 4.24 -23.49 -17.42
N VAL A 190 3.78 -22.25 -17.65
CA VAL A 190 3.71 -21.08 -16.76
C VAL A 190 2.72 -21.30 -15.58
N LEU A 191 2.21 -22.53 -15.38
CA LEU A 191 1.23 -22.82 -14.34
C LEU A 191 1.73 -22.39 -12.97
N GLN A 192 3.01 -22.60 -12.61
CA GLN A 192 3.57 -22.18 -11.31
C GLN A 192 3.59 -20.65 -11.10
N GLU A 193 3.58 -19.86 -12.18
CA GLU A 193 3.74 -18.39 -12.12
C GLU A 193 2.44 -17.66 -11.81
N PHE A 194 1.29 -18.27 -12.09
CA PHE A 194 -0.03 -17.75 -11.68
C PHE A 194 -0.15 -17.58 -10.16
N TRP A 195 0.72 -18.25 -9.41
CA TRP A 195 0.53 -18.55 -7.99
C TRP A 195 1.49 -17.80 -7.06
N LEU A 196 2.59 -17.23 -7.57
CA LEU A 196 3.73 -16.82 -6.71
C LEU A 196 3.83 -15.32 -6.37
N PHE A 197 2.93 -14.45 -6.85
CA PHE A 197 3.08 -13.00 -6.66
C PHE A 197 1.71 -12.25 -6.53
N PRO A 198 1.65 -11.00 -6.04
CA PRO A 198 0.43 -10.30 -5.58
C PRO A 198 -0.50 -9.84 -6.71
N TRP A 199 -0.32 -10.38 -7.92
CA TRP A 199 -1.24 -10.17 -9.03
C TRP A 199 -2.51 -11.00 -8.89
N LEU A 200 -2.52 -12.08 -8.10
CA LEU A 200 -3.74 -12.85 -7.85
C LEU A 200 -4.87 -11.97 -7.25
N PRO A 201 -4.64 -11.18 -6.18
CA PRO A 201 -5.60 -10.16 -5.73
C PRO A 201 -6.05 -9.19 -6.84
N THR A 202 -5.12 -8.74 -7.70
CA THR A 202 -5.42 -7.83 -8.81
C THR A 202 -6.28 -8.52 -9.88
N CYS A 203 -6.01 -9.78 -10.20
CA CYS A 203 -6.79 -10.60 -11.12
C CYS A 203 -8.19 -10.89 -10.56
N LEU A 204 -8.32 -11.17 -9.27
CA LEU A 204 -9.61 -11.34 -8.59
C LEU A 204 -10.41 -10.03 -8.54
N LEU A 205 -9.74 -8.89 -8.34
CA LEU A 205 -10.35 -7.56 -8.40
C LEU A 205 -10.84 -7.24 -9.82
N LEU A 206 -10.00 -7.41 -10.84
CA LEU A 206 -10.36 -7.20 -12.25
C LEU A 206 -11.49 -8.13 -12.68
N LEU A 207 -11.47 -9.39 -12.23
CA LEU A 207 -12.56 -10.35 -12.44
C LEU A 207 -13.87 -9.87 -11.80
N THR A 208 -13.79 -9.33 -10.59
CA THR A 208 -14.96 -8.78 -9.87
C THR A 208 -15.51 -7.54 -10.59
N VAL A 209 -14.65 -6.60 -10.98
CA VAL A 209 -15.01 -5.38 -11.72
C VAL A 209 -15.63 -5.72 -13.07
N ALA A 210 -15.02 -6.64 -13.82
CA ALA A 210 -15.57 -7.13 -15.08
C ALA A 210 -16.93 -7.81 -14.86
N SER A 211 -17.05 -8.64 -13.82
CA SER A 211 -18.31 -9.31 -13.48
C SER A 211 -19.44 -8.34 -13.13
N MET A 212 -19.11 -7.25 -12.43
CA MET A 212 -20.04 -6.16 -12.11
C MET A 212 -20.44 -5.36 -13.36
N ALA A 213 -19.47 -4.99 -14.21
CA ALA A 213 -19.72 -4.29 -15.48
C ALA A 213 -20.62 -5.12 -16.42
N LEU A 214 -20.53 -6.44 -16.31
CA LEU A 214 -21.27 -7.41 -17.12
C LEU A 214 -22.58 -7.90 -16.47
N ARG A 215 -22.96 -7.33 -15.31
CA ARG A 215 -24.18 -7.63 -14.54
C ARG A 215 -24.40 -9.12 -14.24
N LEU A 216 -23.33 -9.84 -13.93
CA LEU A 216 -23.42 -11.25 -13.57
C LEU A 216 -24.11 -11.44 -12.21
N PRO A 217 -24.85 -12.55 -12.00
CA PRO A 217 -25.45 -12.83 -10.70
C PRO A 217 -24.37 -13.04 -9.64
N PHE A 218 -24.61 -12.53 -8.43
CA PHE A 218 -23.65 -12.50 -7.31
C PHE A 218 -22.99 -13.86 -7.03
N VAL A 219 -23.74 -14.96 -7.18
CA VAL A 219 -23.24 -16.33 -7.01
C VAL A 219 -22.14 -16.68 -8.01
N VAL A 220 -22.19 -16.15 -9.23
CA VAL A 220 -21.13 -16.33 -10.24
C VAL A 220 -19.95 -15.43 -9.93
N VAL A 221 -20.21 -14.19 -9.50
CA VAL A 221 -19.16 -13.19 -9.20
C VAL A 221 -18.32 -13.57 -7.99
N VAL A 222 -18.92 -14.18 -6.97
CA VAL A 222 -18.25 -14.54 -5.71
C VAL A 222 -18.00 -16.05 -5.61
N GLY A 223 -18.97 -16.86 -6.04
CA GLY A 223 -18.91 -18.32 -5.88
C GLY A 223 -17.92 -19.00 -6.83
N VAL A 224 -17.77 -18.55 -8.07
CA VAL A 224 -16.80 -19.15 -9.00
C VAL A 224 -15.36 -18.87 -8.57
N PRO A 225 -14.96 -17.62 -8.23
CA PRO A 225 -13.66 -17.38 -7.64
C PRO A 225 -13.46 -18.18 -6.36
N ALA A 226 -14.41 -18.16 -5.41
CA ALA A 226 -14.28 -18.90 -4.16
C ALA A 226 -14.10 -20.41 -4.38
N LEU A 227 -14.85 -21.02 -5.30
CA LEU A 227 -14.71 -22.44 -5.66
C LEU A 227 -13.36 -22.73 -6.32
N LEU A 228 -12.90 -21.86 -7.23
CA LEU A 228 -11.58 -21.99 -7.84
C LEU A 228 -10.47 -21.88 -6.79
N LEU A 229 -10.55 -20.92 -5.87
CA LEU A 229 -9.60 -20.80 -4.75
C LEU A 229 -9.63 -22.05 -3.86
N LEU A 230 -10.81 -22.66 -3.64
CA LEU A 230 -10.97 -23.88 -2.83
C LEU A 230 -10.39 -25.12 -3.50
N VAL A 231 -10.66 -25.30 -4.80
CA VAL A 231 -10.08 -26.39 -5.62
C VAL A 231 -8.57 -26.25 -5.67
N VAL A 232 -8.06 -25.02 -5.84
CA VAL A 232 -6.62 -24.73 -5.84
C VAL A 232 -6.01 -25.02 -4.46
N ALA A 233 -6.64 -24.59 -3.37
CA ALA A 233 -6.19 -24.90 -2.02
C ALA A 233 -6.12 -26.41 -1.76
N ALA A 234 -7.06 -27.20 -2.30
CA ALA A 234 -7.09 -28.65 -2.18
C ALA A 234 -6.00 -29.36 -3.00
N LEU A 235 -5.60 -28.77 -4.14
CA LEU A 235 -4.53 -29.31 -5.02
C LEU A 235 -3.13 -28.89 -4.56
N LEU A 236 -3.01 -27.89 -3.68
CA LEU A 236 -1.73 -27.30 -3.27
C LEU A 236 -0.76 -28.22 -2.51
N PRO A 237 -1.21 -29.23 -1.72
CA PRO A 237 -0.30 -30.20 -1.08
C PRO A 237 0.51 -31.07 -2.06
N THR A 238 0.16 -31.09 -3.34
CA THR A 238 0.88 -31.85 -4.38
C THR A 238 1.92 -31.02 -5.14
N LEU A 239 2.08 -29.73 -4.80
CA LEU A 239 3.02 -28.81 -5.44
C LEU A 239 4.19 -28.43 -4.49
N PRO A 240 5.44 -28.33 -4.97
CA PRO A 240 6.61 -28.12 -4.11
C PRO A 240 6.64 -26.73 -3.43
N ILE A 241 6.97 -26.76 -2.13
CA ILE A 241 7.43 -25.79 -1.09
C ILE A 241 7.12 -24.27 -1.20
N SER A 242 7.00 -23.67 -2.39
CA SER A 242 6.58 -22.26 -2.54
C SER A 242 5.06 -22.04 -2.39
N GLY A 243 4.29 -23.14 -2.24
CA GLY A 243 2.83 -23.12 -2.09
C GLY A 243 2.31 -22.69 -0.72
N LEU A 244 3.10 -22.71 0.36
CA LEU A 244 2.59 -22.52 1.74
C LEU A 244 2.03 -21.11 2.01
N LEU A 245 2.72 -20.06 1.60
CA LEU A 245 2.25 -18.67 1.78
C LEU A 245 0.98 -18.40 0.97
N LEU A 246 0.93 -18.89 -0.26
CA LEU A 246 -0.26 -18.79 -1.10
C LEU A 246 -1.42 -19.64 -0.58
N THR A 247 -1.16 -20.85 -0.07
CA THR A 247 -2.17 -21.68 0.61
C THR A 247 -2.79 -20.90 1.76
N GLY A 248 -1.94 -20.19 2.52
CA GLY A 248 -2.35 -19.26 3.55
C GLY A 248 -3.26 -18.16 2.99
N TYR A 249 -2.83 -17.44 1.95
CA TYR A 249 -3.63 -16.37 1.33
C TYR A 249 -4.98 -16.86 0.78
N LEU A 250 -4.98 -17.99 0.08
CA LEU A 250 -6.17 -18.59 -0.50
C LEU A 250 -7.12 -19.12 0.58
N GLY A 251 -6.58 -19.78 1.60
CA GLY A 251 -7.32 -20.24 2.77
C GLY A 251 -7.94 -19.08 3.54
N ILE A 252 -7.18 -17.99 3.76
CA ILE A 252 -7.68 -16.77 4.39
C ILE A 252 -8.76 -16.13 3.51
N ALA A 253 -8.55 -15.99 2.20
CA ALA A 253 -9.53 -15.41 1.28
C ALA A 253 -10.83 -16.23 1.23
N ALA A 254 -10.73 -17.55 1.10
CA ALA A 254 -11.88 -18.46 1.14
C ALA A 254 -12.59 -18.40 2.50
N GLY A 255 -11.83 -18.34 3.61
CA GLY A 255 -12.36 -18.16 4.96
C GLY A 255 -13.11 -16.84 5.15
N VAL A 256 -12.56 -15.73 4.64
CA VAL A 256 -13.21 -14.41 4.64
C VAL A 256 -14.50 -14.44 3.81
N VAL A 257 -14.47 -15.03 2.60
CA VAL A 257 -15.68 -15.17 1.78
C VAL A 257 -16.73 -16.02 2.49
N ALA A 258 -16.35 -17.14 3.10
CA ALA A 258 -17.26 -17.98 3.87
C ALA A 258 -17.86 -17.21 5.06
N LEU A 259 -17.06 -16.45 5.80
CA LEU A 259 -17.52 -15.58 6.88
C LEU A 259 -18.49 -14.50 6.39
N VAL A 260 -18.22 -13.87 5.24
CA VAL A 260 -19.13 -12.89 4.62
C VAL A 260 -20.45 -13.55 4.21
N LEU A 261 -20.41 -14.75 3.64
CA LEU A 261 -21.62 -15.49 3.26
C LEU A 261 -22.42 -15.93 4.50
N LEU A 262 -21.75 -16.43 5.55
CA LEU A 262 -22.37 -16.77 6.83
C LEU A 262 -22.97 -15.54 7.51
N ALA A 263 -22.27 -14.41 7.50
CA ALA A 263 -22.80 -13.15 8.01
C ALA A 263 -24.02 -12.68 7.20
N ALA A 264 -23.99 -12.79 5.88
CA ALA A 264 -25.13 -12.48 5.02
C ALA A 264 -26.33 -13.40 5.31
N LEU A 265 -26.09 -14.69 5.54
CA LEU A 265 -27.12 -15.68 5.90
C LEU A 265 -27.70 -15.40 7.31
N ALA A 266 -26.85 -15.08 8.29
CA ALA A 266 -27.27 -14.69 9.63
C ALA A 266 -28.11 -13.40 9.60
N LEU A 267 -27.71 -12.42 8.78
CA LEU A 267 -28.49 -11.21 8.54
C LEU A 267 -29.83 -11.50 7.85
N GLN A 268 -29.97 -12.58 7.08
CA GLN A 268 -31.28 -13.03 6.55
C GLN A 268 -32.19 -13.60 7.64
N HIS A 269 -31.64 -14.34 8.60
CA HIS A 269 -32.41 -14.96 9.68
C HIS A 269 -32.73 -13.98 10.81
N TRP A 270 -31.89 -12.96 11.02
CA TRP A 270 -32.06 -11.93 12.06
C TRP A 270 -32.16 -10.53 11.45
N PRO A 271 -33.34 -10.15 10.89
CA PRO A 271 -33.52 -8.89 10.19
C PRO A 271 -33.33 -7.66 11.08
N THR A 272 -33.48 -7.79 12.40
CA THR A 272 -33.21 -6.72 13.39
C THR A 272 -31.74 -6.31 13.44
N LEU A 273 -30.83 -7.20 13.04
CA LEU A 273 -29.40 -6.91 12.94
C LEU A 273 -29.03 -6.20 11.64
N ARG A 274 -29.90 -6.16 10.64
CA ARG A 274 -29.58 -5.48 9.38
C ARG A 274 -29.46 -3.97 9.59
N PRO A 275 -28.44 -3.30 9.04
CA PRO A 275 -28.32 -1.85 9.10
C PRO A 275 -29.28 -1.20 8.09
N ILE A 276 -30.60 -1.30 8.31
CA ILE A 276 -31.64 -0.74 7.42
C ILE A 276 -31.88 0.75 7.64
N SER A 277 -31.47 1.28 8.79
CA SER A 277 -31.53 2.70 9.13
C SER A 277 -30.14 3.29 9.36
N ASP A 278 -30.01 4.61 9.22
CA ASP A 278 -28.74 5.30 9.46
C ASP A 278 -28.22 5.07 10.89
N ARG A 279 -29.13 5.05 11.88
CA ARG A 279 -28.74 4.82 13.28
C ARG A 279 -28.15 3.43 13.50
N GLN A 280 -28.73 2.40 12.88
CA GLN A 280 -28.18 1.05 12.94
C GLN A 280 -26.86 0.96 12.18
N ALA A 281 -26.76 1.56 11.00
CA ALA A 281 -25.52 1.60 10.22
C ALA A 281 -24.36 2.23 11.00
N LEU A 282 -24.59 3.36 11.67
CA LEU A 282 -23.57 4.01 12.50
C LEU A 282 -23.14 3.12 13.69
N ARG A 283 -24.10 2.42 14.33
CA ARG A 283 -23.78 1.44 15.38
C ARG A 283 -22.94 0.29 14.85
N TRP A 284 -23.26 -0.22 13.67
CA TRP A 284 -22.48 -1.26 12.99
C TRP A 284 -21.03 -0.82 12.77
N LEU A 285 -20.82 0.37 12.21
CA LEU A 285 -19.48 0.90 11.97
C LEU A 285 -18.71 1.09 13.28
N ALA A 286 -19.37 1.58 14.34
CA ALA A 286 -18.75 1.76 15.65
C ALA A 286 -18.38 0.42 16.32
N VAL A 287 -19.26 -0.58 16.26
CA VAL A 287 -18.98 -1.93 16.80
C VAL A 287 -17.85 -2.59 16.01
N MET A 288 -17.89 -2.54 14.69
CA MET A 288 -16.83 -3.09 13.83
C MET A 288 -15.49 -2.41 14.11
N PHE A 289 -15.48 -1.08 14.20
CA PHE A 289 -14.29 -0.32 14.61
C PHE A 289 -13.78 -0.75 15.99
N GLY A 290 -14.66 -0.84 16.98
CA GLY A 290 -14.29 -1.26 18.33
C GLY A 290 -13.71 -2.67 18.39
N LEU A 291 -14.29 -3.61 17.62
CA LEU A 291 -13.74 -4.96 17.47
C LEU A 291 -12.36 -4.93 16.80
N ALA A 292 -12.20 -4.18 15.70
CA ALA A 292 -10.92 -4.04 15.03
C ALA A 292 -9.86 -3.44 15.98
N PHE A 293 -10.22 -2.40 16.74
CA PHE A 293 -9.35 -1.78 17.74
C PHE A 293 -8.91 -2.80 18.80
N VAL A 294 -9.84 -3.49 19.45
CA VAL A 294 -9.52 -4.46 20.51
C VAL A 294 -8.68 -5.63 19.99
N LEU A 295 -8.92 -6.10 18.76
CA LEU A 295 -8.26 -7.28 18.22
C LEU A 295 -6.91 -6.99 17.55
N THR A 296 -6.68 -5.76 17.08
CA THR A 296 -5.57 -5.47 16.15
C THR A 296 -4.76 -4.22 16.47
N PHE A 297 -5.17 -3.42 17.47
CA PHE A 297 -4.44 -2.20 17.84
C PHE A 297 -3.07 -2.55 18.43
N ASP A 298 -2.03 -1.99 17.81
CA ASP A 298 -0.63 -2.20 18.14
C ASP A 298 0.07 -0.83 18.11
N PRO A 299 0.31 -0.21 19.27
CA PRO A 299 0.81 1.16 19.34
C PRO A 299 2.34 1.19 19.18
N LEU A 300 2.80 1.29 17.92
CA LEU A 300 4.23 1.29 17.56
C LEU A 300 4.65 2.56 16.81
N VAL A 301 5.85 3.05 17.14
CA VAL A 301 6.57 4.08 16.36
C VAL A 301 7.78 3.42 15.71
N ASN A 302 7.79 3.34 14.37
CA ASN A 302 8.89 2.77 13.60
C ASN A 302 9.07 3.49 12.25
N SER A 303 10.19 3.22 11.57
CA SER A 303 10.43 3.64 10.17
C SER A 303 10.10 5.13 9.95
N ASP A 304 9.28 5.45 8.96
CA ASP A 304 8.86 6.82 8.63
C ASP A 304 8.05 7.46 9.77
N GLY A 305 7.38 6.64 10.57
CA GLY A 305 6.64 7.07 11.75
C GLY A 305 7.49 7.79 12.78
N VAL A 306 8.79 7.48 12.85
CA VAL A 306 9.75 8.20 13.70
C VAL A 306 9.82 9.67 13.32
N GLY A 307 9.88 9.99 12.03
CA GLY A 307 9.97 11.37 11.55
C GLY A 307 8.73 12.21 11.86
N TYR A 308 7.54 11.63 11.73
CA TYR A 308 6.30 12.30 12.11
C TYR A 308 6.19 12.50 13.62
N TYR A 309 6.61 11.51 14.42
CA TYR A 309 6.56 11.57 15.88
C TYR A 309 7.61 12.52 16.47
N ALA A 310 8.76 12.67 15.81
CA ALA A 310 9.83 13.58 16.22
C ALA A 310 9.32 15.02 16.43
N TYR A 311 8.50 15.55 15.52
CA TYR A 311 7.89 16.88 15.71
C TYR A 311 7.08 17.00 17.00
N LEU A 312 6.37 15.94 17.38
CA LEU A 312 5.52 15.95 18.56
C LEU A 312 6.37 15.99 19.83
N ARG A 313 7.37 15.10 19.93
CA ARG A 313 8.23 15.03 21.10
C ARG A 313 9.17 16.23 21.20
N SER A 314 9.92 16.57 20.15
CA SER A 314 10.92 17.66 20.22
C SER A 314 10.26 18.98 20.57
N ALA A 315 9.13 19.32 19.93
CA ALA A 315 8.47 20.59 20.19
C ALA A 315 7.79 20.64 21.56
N PHE A 316 7.17 19.55 22.02
CA PHE A 316 6.38 19.54 23.26
C PHE A 316 7.21 19.25 24.51
N ILE A 317 8.19 18.34 24.43
CA ILE A 317 9.01 17.92 25.56
C ILE A 317 10.31 18.72 25.62
N ASP A 318 11.05 18.79 24.51
CA ASP A 318 12.37 19.43 24.48
C ASP A 318 12.27 20.96 24.25
N GLY A 319 11.18 21.42 23.65
CA GLY A 319 10.95 22.84 23.35
C GLY A 319 11.72 23.36 22.14
N ASP A 320 12.17 22.45 21.26
CA ASP A 320 12.96 22.77 20.08
C ASP A 320 12.49 21.99 18.82
N LEU A 321 13.23 22.16 17.72
CA LEU A 321 13.07 21.39 16.48
C LEU A 321 14.40 20.74 16.07
N GLN A 322 15.09 20.15 17.05
CA GLN A 322 16.34 19.42 16.85
C GLN A 322 16.10 17.91 16.96
N PHE A 323 16.16 17.19 15.84
CA PHE A 323 15.68 15.80 15.78
C PHE A 323 16.77 14.74 16.03
N ALA A 324 17.99 15.14 16.41
CA ALA A 324 19.11 14.21 16.51
C ALA A 324 18.94 13.16 17.61
N ASN A 325 18.42 13.59 18.77
CA ASN A 325 18.06 12.70 19.87
C ASN A 325 16.87 11.78 19.50
N GLU A 326 15.95 12.23 18.66
CA GLU A 326 14.79 11.43 18.23
C GLU A 326 15.20 10.23 17.39
N TYR A 327 16.13 10.43 16.46
CA TYR A 327 16.64 9.35 15.62
C TYR A 327 17.61 8.42 16.35
N ALA A 328 18.18 8.87 17.48
CA ALA A 328 19.03 8.06 18.35
C ALA A 328 18.28 7.36 19.49
N ALA A 329 16.98 7.64 19.67
CA ALA A 329 16.21 7.13 20.81
C ALA A 329 16.04 5.59 20.73
N PRO A 330 16.38 4.82 21.78
CA PRO A 330 16.27 3.36 21.77
C PRO A 330 14.81 2.87 21.74
N GLN A 331 13.84 3.72 22.06
CA GLN A 331 12.41 3.41 22.08
C GLN A 331 11.78 3.38 20.68
N VAL A 332 12.45 3.94 19.68
CA VAL A 332 11.99 3.90 18.29
C VAL A 332 12.74 2.84 17.49
N GLN A 333 12.05 2.17 16.58
CA GLN A 333 12.64 1.09 15.78
C GLN A 333 12.88 1.54 14.34
N ARG A 334 13.99 1.08 13.75
CA ARG A 334 14.32 1.33 12.33
C ARG A 334 14.22 2.81 11.99
N ALA A 335 14.82 3.68 12.81
CA ALA A 335 14.92 5.09 12.50
C ALA A 335 15.47 5.26 11.07
N PRO A 336 14.93 6.20 10.31
CA PRO A 336 15.30 6.35 8.91
C PRO A 336 16.78 6.70 8.80
N TRP A 337 17.48 5.93 7.96
CA TRP A 337 18.93 5.99 7.79
C TRP A 337 19.40 7.41 7.41
N SER A 338 20.56 7.81 7.95
CA SER A 338 21.37 8.99 7.59
C SER A 338 20.62 10.16 6.95
N MET A 339 19.92 10.94 7.77
CA MET A 339 19.33 12.20 7.31
C MET A 339 20.42 13.24 7.00
N PRO A 340 20.31 13.99 5.88
CA PRO A 340 21.27 15.03 5.57
C PRO A 340 21.19 16.16 6.59
N SER A 341 22.29 16.90 6.76
CA SER A 341 22.29 18.12 7.56
C SER A 341 21.62 19.27 6.79
N THR A 342 20.90 20.12 7.51
CA THR A 342 20.31 21.35 6.97
C THR A 342 21.39 22.44 6.85
N ALA A 343 21.04 23.56 6.22
CA ALA A 343 21.90 24.76 6.16
C ALA A 343 22.22 25.36 7.56
N THR A 344 21.49 24.96 8.60
CA THR A 344 21.71 25.35 10.00
C THR A 344 22.42 24.27 10.81
N GLU A 345 23.03 23.28 10.14
CA GLU A 345 23.79 22.18 10.77
C GLU A 345 22.94 21.27 11.69
N HIS A 346 21.62 21.25 11.50
CA HIS A 346 20.72 20.33 12.19
C HIS A 346 20.36 19.15 11.31
N ILE A 347 19.97 18.02 11.89
CA ILE A 347 19.50 16.88 11.12
C ILE A 347 18.17 17.22 10.46
N ALA A 348 18.06 17.00 9.15
CA ALA A 348 16.83 17.24 8.42
C ALA A 348 15.72 16.26 8.84
N ASN A 349 14.49 16.77 8.94
CA ASN A 349 13.29 15.96 9.06
C ASN A 349 12.40 16.22 7.83
N PRO A 350 12.44 15.36 6.80
CA PRO A 350 11.68 15.56 5.58
C PRO A 350 10.17 15.32 5.73
N TRP A 351 9.70 14.81 6.88
CA TRP A 351 8.29 14.53 7.11
C TRP A 351 7.49 15.78 7.46
N SER A 352 6.17 15.70 7.30
CA SER A 352 5.28 16.81 7.62
C SER A 352 4.97 16.88 9.12
N VAL A 353 4.73 18.09 9.62
CA VAL A 353 4.34 18.33 11.02
C VAL A 353 2.88 17.95 11.32
N GLY A 354 2.02 17.85 10.30
CA GLY A 354 0.58 17.72 10.50
C GLY A 354 0.12 16.52 11.33
N PRO A 355 0.68 15.31 11.19
CA PRO A 355 0.32 14.19 12.07
C PRO A 355 0.56 14.48 13.55
N ALA A 356 1.69 15.14 13.89
CA ALA A 356 1.98 15.55 15.26
C ALA A 356 0.91 16.51 15.81
N LEU A 357 0.44 17.47 15.01
CA LEU A 357 -0.65 18.37 15.41
C LEU A 357 -1.95 17.62 15.72
N VAL A 358 -2.25 16.56 14.96
CA VAL A 358 -3.45 15.74 15.17
C VAL A 358 -3.31 14.88 16.42
N TRP A 359 -2.13 14.33 16.69
CA TRP A 359 -1.86 13.50 17.88
C TRP A 359 -1.77 14.29 19.18
N LEU A 360 -1.40 15.58 19.10
CA LEU A 360 -1.14 16.45 20.24
C LEU A 360 -2.22 16.39 21.34
N PRO A 361 -3.54 16.44 21.07
CA PRO A 361 -4.54 16.44 22.14
C PRO A 361 -4.50 15.20 23.03
N LEU A 362 -4.39 14.00 22.46
CA LEU A 362 -4.31 12.77 23.25
C LEU A 362 -2.91 12.58 23.83
N TYR A 363 -1.88 13.08 23.16
CA TYR A 363 -0.52 13.12 23.71
C TYR A 363 -0.42 13.98 24.97
N VAL A 364 -1.10 15.14 25.02
CA VAL A 364 -1.22 15.97 26.23
C VAL A 364 -1.92 15.21 27.34
N VAL A 365 -2.99 14.45 27.04
CA VAL A 365 -3.64 13.58 28.04
C VAL A 365 -2.65 12.55 28.59
N ALA A 366 -1.85 11.92 27.72
CA ALA A 366 -0.79 11.01 28.16
C ALA A 366 0.27 11.70 29.02
N HIS A 367 0.69 12.92 28.67
CA HIS A 367 1.63 13.71 29.47
C HIS A 367 1.08 13.95 30.89
N LEU A 368 -0.19 14.35 31.00
CA LEU A 368 -0.85 14.53 32.29
C LEU A 368 -0.93 13.22 33.09
N LEU A 369 -1.22 12.10 32.43
CA LEU A 369 -1.22 10.78 33.07
C LEU A 369 0.17 10.38 33.56
N VAL A 370 1.23 10.73 32.83
CA VAL A 370 2.61 10.51 33.25
C VAL A 370 2.93 11.31 34.50
N LEU A 371 2.58 12.61 34.53
CA LEU A 371 2.80 13.45 35.71
C LEU A 371 2.04 12.93 36.94
N VAL A 372 0.79 12.48 36.77
CA VAL A 372 0.02 11.85 37.87
C VAL A 372 0.66 10.53 38.30
N GLY A 373 1.09 9.70 37.34
CA GLY A 373 1.77 8.44 37.62
C GLY A 373 3.07 8.63 38.40
N GLN A 374 3.84 9.69 38.11
CA GLN A 374 5.02 10.06 38.88
C GLN A 374 4.71 10.33 40.34
N VAL A 375 3.66 11.11 40.61
CA VAL A 375 3.19 11.37 41.98
C VAL A 375 2.75 10.07 42.68
N LEU A 376 2.20 9.12 41.92
CA LEU A 376 1.78 7.81 42.41
C LEU A 376 2.89 6.74 42.44
N GLY A 377 4.13 7.09 42.06
CA GLY A 377 5.28 6.18 42.13
C GLY A 377 5.39 5.15 41.01
N THR A 378 4.81 5.39 39.82
CA THR A 378 4.88 4.44 38.68
C THR A 378 6.25 4.35 38.02
N GLY A 379 7.17 5.28 38.32
CA GLY A 379 8.49 5.36 37.70
C GLY A 379 8.49 5.89 36.26
N TRP A 380 7.35 6.34 35.73
CA TRP A 380 7.28 6.96 34.41
C TRP A 380 8.06 8.27 34.37
N LEU A 381 8.70 8.57 33.24
CA LEU A 381 9.43 9.82 33.01
C LEU A 381 8.63 10.72 32.06
N PRO A 382 8.68 12.04 32.20
CA PRO A 382 7.97 12.96 31.30
C PRO A 382 8.84 13.19 30.05
N ASP A 383 9.28 12.10 29.44
CA ASP A 383 10.29 12.04 28.37
C ASP A 383 9.69 11.94 26.97
N GLY A 384 8.37 11.82 26.87
CA GLY A 384 7.65 11.65 25.61
C GLY A 384 7.67 10.22 25.05
N PHE A 385 8.24 9.25 25.76
CA PHE A 385 8.31 7.84 25.35
C PHE A 385 7.75 6.86 26.39
N SER A 386 7.66 7.27 27.66
CA SER A 386 7.06 6.49 28.73
C SER A 386 5.68 5.96 28.38
N GLY A 387 5.29 4.86 29.05
CA GLY A 387 4.19 3.97 28.65
C GLY A 387 2.92 4.63 28.10
N PRO A 388 2.39 5.74 28.65
CA PRO A 388 1.19 6.37 28.12
C PRO A 388 1.35 7.10 26.76
N TYR A 389 2.52 7.63 26.42
CA TYR A 389 2.67 8.55 25.28
C TYR A 389 2.34 7.92 23.92
N ILE A 390 3.05 6.84 23.58
CA ILE A 390 2.90 6.19 22.27
C ILE A 390 1.47 5.64 22.10
N PRO A 391 0.89 4.86 23.05
CA PRO A 391 -0.48 4.36 22.92
C PRO A 391 -1.53 5.44 22.70
N PHE A 392 -1.43 6.58 23.38
CA PHE A 392 -2.40 7.67 23.21
C PHE A 392 -2.23 8.41 21.88
N ALA A 393 -0.98 8.65 21.45
CA ALA A 393 -0.72 9.21 20.12
C ALA A 393 -1.26 8.26 19.04
N MET A 394 -0.92 6.97 19.11
CA MET A 394 -1.36 5.97 18.13
C MET A 394 -2.87 5.71 18.17
N ALA A 395 -3.50 5.80 19.34
CA ALA A 395 -4.96 5.73 19.47
C ALA A 395 -5.65 6.86 18.70
N THR A 396 -5.00 8.02 18.55
CA THR A 396 -5.52 9.09 17.69
C THR A 396 -5.57 8.67 16.22
N SER A 397 -4.53 8.00 15.71
CA SER A 397 -4.54 7.43 14.36
C SER A 397 -5.59 6.33 14.19
N ALA A 398 -5.79 5.50 15.22
CA ALA A 398 -6.88 4.53 15.21
C ALA A 398 -8.24 5.24 15.14
N LEU A 399 -8.49 6.25 15.97
CA LEU A 399 -9.70 7.06 15.94
C LEU A 399 -9.90 7.80 14.60
N ALA A 400 -8.81 8.17 13.92
CA ALA A 400 -8.88 8.68 12.56
C ALA A 400 -9.51 7.65 11.59
N GLY A 401 -9.25 6.35 11.80
CA GLY A 401 -9.94 5.26 11.11
C GLY A 401 -11.45 5.27 11.30
N LEU A 402 -11.94 5.53 12.52
CA LEU A 402 -13.38 5.72 12.78
C LEU A 402 -13.92 6.94 12.03
N VAL A 403 -13.19 8.05 12.02
CA VAL A 403 -13.57 9.24 11.24
C VAL A 403 -13.69 8.90 9.75
N VAL A 404 -12.75 8.12 9.18
CA VAL A 404 -12.83 7.66 7.78
C VAL A 404 -14.10 6.84 7.54
N LEU A 405 -14.42 5.88 8.42
CA LEU A 405 -15.62 5.06 8.30
C LEU A 405 -16.89 5.93 8.29
N LEU A 406 -17.00 6.86 9.24
CA LEU A 406 -18.17 7.72 9.38
C LEU A 406 -18.31 8.74 8.23
N ALA A 407 -17.21 9.37 7.83
CA ALA A 407 -17.20 10.32 6.72
C ALA A 407 -17.52 9.62 5.39
N SER A 408 -16.87 8.48 5.12
CA SER A 408 -17.14 7.68 3.91
C SER A 408 -18.57 7.17 3.88
N TYR A 409 -19.13 6.78 5.02
CA TYR A 409 -20.55 6.43 5.10
C TYR A 409 -21.45 7.60 4.70
N ARG A 410 -21.20 8.80 5.24
CA ARG A 410 -21.97 10.02 4.89
C ARG A 410 -21.85 10.38 3.41
N ILE A 411 -20.69 10.13 2.78
CA ILE A 411 -20.48 10.33 1.34
C ILE A 411 -21.31 9.31 0.55
N THR A 412 -21.11 8.01 0.83
CA THR A 412 -21.76 6.92 0.09
C THR A 412 -23.28 6.91 0.26
N ARG A 413 -23.79 7.34 1.41
CA ARG A 413 -25.24 7.44 1.68
C ARG A 413 -25.99 8.43 0.80
N ARG A 414 -25.29 9.31 0.08
CA ARG A 414 -25.90 10.18 -0.94
C ARG A 414 -26.40 9.41 -2.16
N TYR A 415 -25.88 8.20 -2.38
CA TYR A 415 -26.12 7.44 -3.61
C TYR A 415 -26.84 6.11 -3.38
N VAL A 416 -26.65 5.48 -2.21
CA VAL A 416 -27.19 4.14 -1.94
C VAL A 416 -27.77 4.02 -0.53
N ALA A 417 -28.68 3.08 -0.34
CA ALA A 417 -29.34 2.78 0.93
C ALA A 417 -28.37 2.34 2.06
N PRO A 418 -28.75 2.44 3.34
CA PRO A 418 -27.88 2.14 4.48
C PRO A 418 -27.13 0.81 4.41
N PRO A 419 -27.74 -0.33 4.03
CA PRO A 419 -27.02 -1.61 3.99
C PRO A 419 -25.87 -1.62 2.98
N LEU A 420 -26.09 -1.05 1.80
CA LEU A 420 -25.08 -0.98 0.74
C LEU A 420 -23.96 0.01 1.09
N ALA A 421 -24.29 1.11 1.77
CA ALA A 421 -23.29 2.06 2.23
C ALA A 421 -22.39 1.45 3.32
N VAL A 422 -22.95 0.71 4.29
CA VAL A 422 -22.16 0.00 5.30
C VAL A 422 -21.25 -1.01 4.64
N LEU A 423 -21.78 -1.84 3.73
CA LEU A 423 -20.99 -2.83 3.02
C LEU A 423 -19.80 -2.18 2.28
N ALA A 424 -20.05 -1.14 1.50
CA ALA A 424 -19.00 -0.44 0.75
C ALA A 424 -17.90 0.12 1.67
N VAL A 425 -18.29 0.75 2.79
CA VAL A 425 -17.35 1.36 3.74
C VAL A 425 -16.55 0.32 4.51
N VAL A 426 -17.19 -0.76 4.95
CA VAL A 426 -16.50 -1.87 5.62
C VAL A 426 -15.52 -2.53 4.66
N SER A 427 -15.94 -2.82 3.42
CA SER A 427 -15.06 -3.36 2.38
C SER A 427 -13.88 -2.44 2.08
N LEU A 428 -14.07 -1.12 2.07
CA LEU A 428 -12.96 -0.17 1.93
C LEU A 428 -11.99 -0.25 3.11
N PHE A 429 -12.48 -0.34 4.34
CA PHE A 429 -11.64 -0.35 5.54
C PHE A 429 -10.81 -1.62 5.67
N ILE A 430 -11.41 -2.79 5.46
CA ILE A 430 -10.73 -4.10 5.60
C ILE A 430 -10.05 -4.56 4.30
N GLY A 431 -10.51 -4.09 3.14
CA GLY A 431 -10.02 -4.49 1.82
C GLY A 431 -8.90 -3.62 1.28
N THR A 432 -8.49 -2.59 2.02
CA THR A 432 -7.33 -1.75 1.72
C THR A 432 -6.32 -1.82 2.87
N ASN A 433 -5.17 -1.16 2.73
CA ASN A 433 -4.19 -1.05 3.81
C ASN A 433 -4.67 -0.14 4.97
N LEU A 434 -5.91 0.36 4.94
CA LEU A 434 -6.41 1.30 5.95
C LEU A 434 -6.51 0.67 7.34
N LEU A 435 -6.97 -0.58 7.46
CA LEU A 435 -6.96 -1.30 8.76
C LEU A 435 -5.53 -1.37 9.32
N PHE A 436 -4.56 -1.71 8.47
CA PHE A 436 -3.16 -1.84 8.86
C PHE A 436 -2.58 -0.49 9.35
N TYR A 437 -2.74 0.58 8.58
CA TYR A 437 -2.21 1.90 8.94
C TYR A 437 -2.97 2.60 10.07
N THR A 438 -4.23 2.25 10.31
CA THR A 438 -4.98 2.82 11.44
C THR A 438 -4.71 2.09 12.76
N MET A 439 -4.48 0.77 12.72
CA MET A 439 -4.38 -0.04 13.93
C MET A 439 -2.95 -0.45 14.29
N ARG A 440 -2.08 -0.73 13.30
CA ARG A 440 -0.74 -1.29 13.53
C ARG A 440 0.39 -0.32 13.25
N GLU A 441 0.31 0.37 12.11
CA GLU A 441 1.29 1.38 11.71
C GLU A 441 0.73 2.80 11.90
N GLY A 442 0.17 3.03 13.10
CA GLY A 442 -0.50 4.28 13.47
C GLY A 442 0.43 5.50 13.46
N SER A 443 1.75 5.29 13.49
CA SER A 443 2.75 6.37 13.48
C SER A 443 3.00 6.93 12.08
N PHE A 444 2.47 6.31 11.03
CA PHE A 444 2.52 6.87 9.69
C PHE A 444 1.41 7.92 9.49
N ALA A 445 1.65 8.90 8.61
CA ALA A 445 0.64 9.90 8.26
C ALA A 445 -0.63 9.34 7.60
N HIS A 446 -0.62 8.10 7.11
CA HIS A 446 -1.67 7.56 6.24
C HIS A 446 -3.07 7.55 6.88
N ALA A 447 -3.20 7.20 8.15
CA ALA A 447 -4.48 7.17 8.85
C ALA A 447 -5.11 8.58 8.94
N VAL A 448 -4.36 9.53 9.48
CA VAL A 448 -4.79 10.93 9.64
C VAL A 448 -4.96 11.66 8.31
N SER A 449 -4.11 11.34 7.32
CA SER A 449 -4.20 11.83 5.94
C SER A 449 -5.49 11.36 5.27
N THR A 450 -5.85 10.09 5.42
CA THR A 450 -7.11 9.55 4.88
C THR A 450 -8.32 10.18 5.57
N ALA A 451 -8.28 10.37 6.89
CA ALA A 451 -9.37 11.00 7.63
C ALA A 451 -9.59 12.46 7.21
N SER A 452 -8.52 13.26 7.14
CA SER A 452 -8.60 14.65 6.68
C SER A 452 -9.10 14.75 5.24
N THR A 453 -8.66 13.83 4.37
CA THR A 453 -9.14 13.72 2.98
C THR A 453 -10.63 13.39 2.91
N ALA A 454 -11.11 12.41 3.69
CA ALA A 454 -12.53 12.04 3.71
C ALA A 454 -13.41 13.19 4.22
N LEU A 455 -12.94 13.94 5.23
CA LEU A 455 -13.62 15.15 5.72
C LEU A 455 -13.61 16.28 4.68
N TYR A 456 -12.48 16.49 3.99
CA TYR A 456 -12.36 17.45 2.90
C TYR A 456 -13.32 17.13 1.75
N LEU A 457 -13.39 15.87 1.30
CA LEU A 457 -14.33 15.43 0.27
C LEU A 457 -15.79 15.63 0.72
N LEU A 458 -16.10 15.31 1.98
CA LEU A 458 -17.43 15.56 2.52
C LEU A 458 -17.75 17.07 2.55
N ALA A 459 -16.79 17.92 2.92
CA ALA A 459 -16.96 19.38 2.91
C ALA A 459 -17.16 19.91 1.49
N TRP A 460 -16.40 19.42 0.50
CA TRP A 460 -16.56 19.78 -0.91
C TRP A 460 -17.94 19.36 -1.45
N LEU A 461 -18.39 18.14 -1.15
CA LEU A 461 -19.73 17.69 -1.54
C LEU A 461 -20.85 18.49 -0.86
N ARG A 462 -20.62 19.04 0.34
CA ARG A 462 -21.54 20.01 0.94
C ARG A 462 -21.44 21.35 0.22
N LEU A 463 -20.27 21.82 -0.16
CA LEU A 463 -20.13 23.04 -0.95
C LEU A 463 -20.92 22.95 -2.26
N GLU A 464 -20.84 21.83 -2.98
CA GLU A 464 -21.61 21.59 -4.21
C GLU A 464 -23.12 21.73 -3.99
N GLU A 465 -23.66 21.18 -2.89
CA GLU A 465 -25.09 21.31 -2.57
C GLU A 465 -25.53 22.77 -2.41
N ARG A 466 -24.67 23.59 -1.76
CA ARG A 466 -24.95 25.00 -1.46
C ARG A 466 -23.63 25.78 -1.34
N PRO A 467 -23.24 26.57 -2.34
CA PRO A 467 -21.97 27.29 -2.32
C PRO A 467 -22.07 28.58 -1.48
N THR A 468 -22.00 28.46 -0.16
CA THR A 468 -21.98 29.62 0.75
C THR A 468 -20.56 30.00 1.16
N LEU A 469 -20.34 31.26 1.55
CA LEU A 469 -19.04 31.73 2.06
C LEU A 469 -18.52 30.85 3.20
N TRP A 470 -19.38 30.49 4.15
CA TRP A 470 -19.03 29.59 5.24
C TRP A 470 -18.54 28.22 4.77
N ARG A 471 -19.19 27.62 3.76
CA ARG A 471 -18.78 26.32 3.20
C ARG A 471 -17.46 26.42 2.44
N TRP A 472 -17.20 27.54 1.78
CA TRP A 472 -15.89 27.85 1.19
C TRP A 472 -14.80 27.97 2.26
N SER A 473 -15.06 28.70 3.35
CA SER A 473 -14.12 28.84 4.46
C SER A 473 -13.84 27.50 5.15
N LEU A 474 -14.87 26.68 5.39
CA LEU A 474 -14.71 25.35 5.95
C LEU A 474 -13.89 24.44 5.03
N LEU A 475 -14.11 24.52 3.71
CA LEU A 475 -13.33 23.75 2.75
C LEU A 475 -11.87 24.20 2.71
N GLY A 476 -11.60 25.51 2.80
CA GLY A 476 -10.24 26.06 2.91
C GLY A 476 -9.52 25.60 4.17
N LEU A 477 -10.21 25.57 5.32
CA LEU A 477 -9.66 25.03 6.57
C LEU A 477 -9.36 23.53 6.45
N ALA A 478 -10.29 22.75 5.88
CA ALA A 478 -10.10 21.33 5.63
C ALA A 478 -8.93 21.06 4.65
N ALA A 479 -8.79 21.89 3.62
CA ALA A 479 -7.67 21.84 2.68
C ALA A 479 -6.34 22.10 3.38
N GLY A 480 -6.25 23.17 4.18
CA GLY A 480 -5.04 23.50 4.95
C GLY A 480 -4.62 22.37 5.88
N LEU A 481 -5.58 21.79 6.62
CA LEU A 481 -5.33 20.63 7.49
C LEU A 481 -4.85 19.41 6.68
N MET A 482 -5.50 19.11 5.55
CA MET A 482 -5.11 17.99 4.68
C MET A 482 -3.69 18.15 4.13
N LEU A 483 -3.30 19.36 3.73
CA LEU A 483 -1.99 19.67 3.17
C LEU A 483 -0.87 19.64 4.21
N VAL A 484 -1.11 20.19 5.41
CA VAL A 484 -0.10 20.15 6.48
C VAL A 484 0.12 18.72 6.98
N ILE A 485 -0.90 17.86 6.87
CA ILE A 485 -0.77 16.43 7.17
C ILE A 485 0.00 15.70 6.07
N TYR A 486 -0.36 15.90 4.79
CA TYR A 486 0.30 15.20 3.69
C TYR A 486 0.16 16.00 2.40
N TRP A 487 1.25 16.68 2.00
CA TRP A 487 1.24 17.63 0.89
C TRP A 487 0.87 17.02 -0.47
N VAL A 488 1.11 15.71 -0.66
CA VAL A 488 0.71 14.98 -1.89
C VAL A 488 -0.80 15.06 -2.14
N ASN A 489 -1.61 15.23 -1.09
CA ASN A 489 -3.05 15.40 -1.21
C ASN A 489 -3.46 16.72 -1.89
N ALA A 490 -2.52 17.64 -2.18
CA ALA A 490 -2.78 18.87 -2.93
C ALA A 490 -3.46 18.62 -4.28
N LEU A 491 -3.27 17.43 -4.87
CA LEU A 491 -3.96 17.02 -6.10
C LEU A 491 -5.49 17.10 -5.97
N LEU A 492 -6.05 16.94 -4.76
CA LEU A 492 -7.50 17.02 -4.51
C LEU A 492 -8.05 18.46 -4.51
N LEU A 493 -7.20 19.48 -4.56
CA LEU A 493 -7.62 20.87 -4.76
C LEU A 493 -8.22 21.11 -6.15
N VAL A 494 -8.02 20.18 -7.09
CA VAL A 494 -8.67 20.22 -8.40
C VAL A 494 -10.19 20.24 -8.28
N LEU A 495 -10.77 19.57 -7.27
CA LEU A 495 -12.22 19.46 -7.10
C LEU A 495 -12.90 20.83 -6.88
N PRO A 496 -12.53 21.64 -5.87
CA PRO A 496 -13.08 22.98 -5.73
C PRO A 496 -12.65 23.93 -6.85
N ALA A 497 -11.49 23.74 -7.49
CA ALA A 497 -11.12 24.55 -8.65
C ALA A 497 -12.12 24.34 -9.81
N LEU A 498 -12.54 23.10 -10.06
CA LEU A 498 -13.59 22.78 -11.04
C LEU A 498 -14.95 23.34 -10.63
N THR A 499 -15.31 23.29 -9.35
CA THR A 499 -16.52 23.96 -8.82
C THR A 499 -16.48 25.46 -9.07
N PHE A 500 -15.38 26.12 -8.70
CA PHE A 500 -15.20 27.55 -8.88
C PHE A 500 -15.28 27.94 -10.36
N GLY A 501 -14.61 27.20 -11.24
CA GLY A 501 -14.67 27.42 -12.69
C GLY A 501 -16.09 27.29 -13.24
N ARG A 502 -16.85 26.27 -12.82
CA ARG A 502 -18.27 26.10 -13.20
C ARG A 502 -19.12 27.29 -12.75
N LEU A 503 -18.93 27.77 -11.51
CA LEU A 503 -19.65 28.93 -10.99
C LEU A 503 -19.29 30.23 -11.73
N LEU A 504 -18.01 30.43 -12.05
CA LEU A 504 -17.53 31.61 -12.78
C LEU A 504 -18.12 31.66 -14.20
N VAL A 505 -18.12 30.52 -14.92
CA VAL A 505 -18.76 30.41 -16.24
C VAL A 505 -20.26 30.71 -16.16
N ALA A 506 -20.94 30.23 -15.13
CA ALA A 506 -22.37 30.51 -14.94
C ALA A 506 -22.65 32.01 -14.73
N ILE A 507 -21.83 32.70 -13.92
CA ILE A 507 -21.94 34.15 -13.67
C ILE A 507 -21.68 34.96 -14.94
N VAL A 508 -20.67 34.59 -15.74
CA VAL A 508 -20.36 35.27 -17.00
C VAL A 508 -21.50 35.10 -18.02
N ARG A 509 -22.17 33.95 -18.04
CA ARG A 509 -23.28 33.66 -18.97
C ARG A 509 -24.60 34.33 -18.59
N ASP A 510 -24.89 34.52 -17.31
CA ASP A 510 -26.07 35.27 -16.84
C ASP A 510 -25.70 36.26 -15.71
N PRO A 511 -25.18 37.44 -16.07
CA PRO A 511 -24.82 38.48 -15.09
C PRO A 511 -26.02 39.02 -14.32
N SER A 512 -27.24 38.80 -14.81
CA SER A 512 -28.48 39.30 -14.19
C SER A 512 -28.94 38.47 -12.99
N GLY A 513 -28.30 37.33 -12.71
CA GLY A 513 -28.55 36.51 -11.52
C GLY A 513 -29.89 35.76 -11.53
N ARG A 514 -30.61 35.72 -12.66
CA ARG A 514 -31.94 35.10 -12.73
C ARG A 514 -31.89 33.58 -12.65
N VAL A 515 -30.82 32.95 -13.14
CA VAL A 515 -30.56 31.51 -12.99
C VAL A 515 -30.39 31.11 -11.52
N TRP A 516 -29.75 31.95 -10.70
CA TRP A 516 -29.55 31.71 -9.27
C TRP A 516 -30.84 31.79 -8.44
N GLN A 517 -31.80 32.64 -8.84
CA GLN A 517 -33.07 32.79 -8.13
C GLN A 517 -34.10 31.69 -8.43
N ARG A 518 -33.99 31.00 -9.58
CA ARG A 518 -34.96 30.00 -10.03
C ARG A 518 -34.54 28.54 -9.76
N GLY A 519 -33.27 28.29 -9.46
CA GLY A 519 -32.71 26.95 -9.41
C GLY A 519 -31.97 26.64 -8.13
N GLY A 520 -32.67 26.53 -6.99
CA GLY A 520 -32.13 25.87 -5.80
C GLY A 520 -31.89 24.35 -5.98
N ALA A 521 -32.05 23.83 -7.20
CA ALA A 521 -32.02 22.41 -7.54
C ALA A 521 -31.44 22.09 -8.94
N LEU A 522 -30.77 23.03 -9.61
CA LEU A 522 -30.14 22.79 -10.93
C LEU A 522 -28.61 22.84 -10.90
N LEU A 523 -28.01 22.54 -9.75
CA LEU A 523 -26.58 22.27 -9.60
C LEU A 523 -26.39 20.88 -9.02
#